data_AF-A0A966F617-F1
#
_entry.id   AF-A0A966F617-F1
#
_cell.length_a   1.000
_cell.length_b   1.000
_cell.length_c   1.000
_cell.angle_alpha   90.00
_cell.angle_beta   90.00
_cell.angle_gamma   90.00
#
_symmetry.space_group_name_H-M   'P 1'
#
loop_
_entity.id
_entity.type
_entity.pdbx_description
1 polymer ?
#
loop_
_entity_poly.entity_id
_entity_poly.type
_entity_poly.pdbx_seq_one_letter_code
_entity_poly.pdbx_strand_id
1 'polypeptide(L)'
;MRVLTFGWDFPPSRNGGLGVACFGLTRELSRDGVEVIFVLPKKQDTIGSPRFVFADTERKINLYAKVYEIASSLIPYHSSDNLVQSLVSYDAIGCPVHKTRTILEEIHRYAQQAAAIAQEEKFDVIHAHDWTSYLAGVAAKVASGKPLILHVHATSFDQAAGNNVDPEMFKIECEGFTQADQIVTVSQFTKNILIEKHGVPADKIQVVHNGCDNAPVPRYEPVLKELKA
;
A
#
# COMPACT_ATOMS: atom_id res chain seq x y z
N MET A 1 -19.04 -9.56 4.55
CA MET A 1 -18.32 -8.30 4.87
C MET A 1 -17.44 -7.96 3.70
N ARG A 2 -17.29 -6.68 3.39
CA ARG A 2 -16.47 -6.20 2.29
C ARG A 2 -15.46 -5.16 2.74
N VAL A 3 -14.21 -5.34 2.36
CA VAL A 3 -13.07 -4.52 2.79
C VAL A 3 -12.52 -3.76 1.59
N LEU A 4 -12.39 -2.44 1.72
CA LEU A 4 -11.65 -1.61 0.78
C LEU A 4 -10.20 -1.49 1.26
N THR A 5 -9.30 -2.24 0.64
CA THR A 5 -7.90 -2.33 1.03
C THR A 5 -7.03 -1.43 0.15
N PHE A 6 -6.21 -0.58 0.75
CA PHE A 6 -5.21 0.24 0.05
C PHE A 6 -3.81 -0.32 0.31
N GLY A 7 -3.11 -0.67 -0.76
CA GLY A 7 -1.70 -1.03 -0.73
C GLY A 7 -0.89 -0.28 -1.78
N TRP A 8 0.42 -0.39 -1.68
CA TRP A 8 1.36 0.20 -2.64
C TRP A 8 1.74 -0.74 -3.78
N ASP A 9 1.83 -2.03 -3.47
CA ASP A 9 2.27 -3.05 -4.41
C ASP A 9 1.63 -4.41 -4.11
N PHE A 10 1.58 -5.28 -5.13
CA PHE A 10 0.97 -6.61 -5.04
C PHE A 10 1.65 -7.61 -6.01
N PRO A 11 1.77 -8.90 -5.66
CA PRO A 11 2.32 -9.91 -6.58
C PRO A 11 1.56 -9.98 -7.93
N PRO A 12 2.26 -10.27 -9.05
CA PRO A 12 3.57 -10.90 -9.15
C PRO A 12 4.75 -9.93 -9.21
N SER A 13 4.51 -8.62 -9.20
CA SER A 13 5.53 -7.59 -8.98
C SER A 13 6.25 -7.90 -7.66
N ARG A 14 7.48 -8.42 -7.72
CA ARG A 14 8.23 -8.79 -6.51
C ARG A 14 9.15 -7.67 -6.13
N ASN A 15 8.61 -6.75 -5.35
CA ASN A 15 9.38 -5.60 -4.90
C ASN A 15 9.72 -5.72 -3.41
N GLY A 16 9.05 -6.56 -2.60
CA GLY A 16 9.46 -6.85 -1.22
C GLY A 16 8.49 -7.69 -0.40
N GLY A 17 8.67 -7.74 0.92
CA GLY A 17 7.87 -8.55 1.84
C GLY A 17 6.42 -8.09 2.02
N LEU A 18 6.15 -6.78 1.83
CA LEU A 18 4.81 -6.20 1.95
C LEU A 18 3.80 -6.85 0.98
N GLY A 19 4.15 -6.96 -0.31
CA GLY A 19 3.28 -7.55 -1.31
C GLY A 19 2.96 -9.02 -1.00
N VAL A 20 3.93 -9.79 -0.50
CA VAL A 20 3.73 -11.18 -0.07
C VAL A 20 2.77 -11.27 1.11
N ALA A 21 2.92 -10.37 2.10
CA ALA A 21 2.02 -10.33 3.25
C ALA A 21 0.59 -9.95 2.83
N CYS A 22 0.42 -8.94 1.98
CA CYS A 22 -0.87 -8.55 1.41
C CYS A 22 -1.51 -9.70 0.63
N PHE A 23 -0.72 -10.43 -0.19
CA PHE A 23 -1.23 -11.59 -0.93
C PHE A 23 -1.72 -12.71 0.00
N GLY A 24 -0.91 -13.12 0.98
CA GLY A 24 -1.30 -14.15 1.93
C GLY A 24 -2.55 -13.76 2.71
N LEU A 25 -2.59 -12.54 3.24
CA LEU A 25 -3.72 -12.03 4.00
C LEU A 25 -5.00 -12.01 3.18
N THR A 26 -4.96 -11.42 1.97
CA THR A 26 -6.15 -11.30 1.12
C THR A 26 -6.65 -12.64 0.61
N ARG A 27 -5.75 -13.61 0.38
CA ARG A 27 -6.09 -15.00 0.04
C ARG A 27 -6.87 -15.68 1.17
N GLU A 28 -6.39 -15.60 2.41
CA GLU A 28 -7.08 -16.22 3.55
C GLU A 28 -8.38 -15.49 3.89
N LEU A 29 -8.41 -14.16 3.85
CA LEU A 29 -9.65 -13.39 4.01
C LEU A 29 -10.72 -13.79 2.98
N SER A 30 -10.31 -13.97 1.72
CA SER A 30 -11.22 -14.41 0.66
C SER A 30 -11.77 -15.82 0.93
N ARG A 31 -10.94 -16.73 1.47
CA ARG A 31 -11.36 -18.09 1.86
C ARG A 31 -12.38 -18.07 2.99
N ASP A 32 -12.27 -17.11 3.89
CA ASP A 32 -13.23 -16.90 4.98
C ASP A 32 -14.49 -16.11 4.54
N GLY A 33 -14.65 -15.87 3.23
CA GLY A 33 -15.84 -15.22 2.66
C GLY A 33 -15.84 -13.69 2.78
N VAL A 34 -14.68 -13.07 3.07
CA VAL A 34 -14.51 -11.62 3.03
C VAL A 34 -14.25 -11.18 1.59
N GLU A 35 -15.04 -10.24 1.10
CA GLU A 35 -14.81 -9.66 -0.22
C GLU A 35 -13.78 -8.53 -0.12
N VAL A 36 -12.62 -8.71 -0.75
CA VAL A 36 -11.54 -7.72 -0.75
C VAL A 36 -11.54 -6.95 -2.06
N ILE A 37 -11.68 -5.62 -1.97
CA ILE A 37 -11.40 -4.68 -3.05
C ILE A 37 -10.01 -4.12 -2.78
N PHE A 38 -9.01 -4.54 -3.56
CA PHE A 38 -7.63 -4.10 -3.37
C PHE A 38 -7.30 -2.96 -4.33
N VAL A 39 -7.07 -1.78 -3.77
CA VAL A 39 -6.70 -0.58 -4.50
C VAL A 39 -5.18 -0.47 -4.54
N LEU A 40 -4.66 -0.19 -5.74
CA LEU A 40 -3.26 0.08 -6.00
C LEU A 40 -3.09 1.46 -6.64
N PRO A 41 -2.00 2.19 -6.37
CA PRO A 41 -1.77 3.52 -6.94
C PRO A 41 -1.64 3.49 -8.46
N LYS A 42 -1.19 2.35 -9.01
CA LYS A 42 -0.93 2.17 -10.44
C LYS A 42 -1.38 0.80 -10.93
N LYS A 43 -1.81 0.74 -12.20
CA LYS A 43 -2.05 -0.53 -12.87
C LYS A 43 -0.77 -1.37 -12.94
N GLN A 44 -0.93 -2.63 -12.56
CA GLN A 44 0.09 -3.65 -12.61
C GLN A 44 -0.56 -5.02 -12.84
N ASP A 45 0.25 -6.00 -13.20
CA ASP A 45 -0.20 -7.39 -13.18
C ASP A 45 -0.52 -7.78 -11.74
N THR A 46 -1.57 -8.56 -11.57
CA THR A 46 -2.02 -9.01 -10.25
C THR A 46 -2.45 -10.46 -10.32
N ILE A 47 -2.22 -11.19 -9.23
CA ILE A 47 -2.65 -12.58 -9.07
C ILE A 47 -3.54 -12.74 -7.85
N GLY A 48 -4.35 -13.80 -7.81
CA GLY A 48 -5.16 -14.14 -6.65
C GLY A 48 -6.62 -13.72 -6.77
N SER A 49 -7.31 -13.78 -5.62
CA SER A 49 -8.76 -13.63 -5.50
C SER A 49 -9.33 -12.21 -5.31
N PRO A 50 -8.57 -11.18 -4.88
CA PRO A 50 -9.15 -9.84 -4.71
C PRO A 50 -9.66 -9.24 -6.01
N ARG A 51 -10.64 -8.36 -5.91
CA ARG A 51 -10.96 -7.46 -7.02
C ARG A 51 -10.03 -6.25 -6.98
N PHE A 52 -9.26 -6.06 -8.03
CA PHE A 52 -8.32 -4.95 -8.11
C PHE A 52 -8.97 -3.69 -8.68
N VAL A 53 -8.66 -2.54 -8.07
CA VAL A 53 -8.97 -1.21 -8.56
C VAL A 53 -7.67 -0.42 -8.64
N PHE A 54 -7.48 0.30 -9.74
CA PHE A 54 -6.29 1.09 -9.94
C PHE A 54 -6.63 2.58 -9.85
N ALA A 55 -5.81 3.30 -9.10
CA ALA A 55 -5.88 4.73 -8.92
C ALA A 55 -4.93 5.47 -9.87
N ASP A 56 -4.55 4.87 -11.01
CA ASP A 56 -3.65 5.46 -12.00
C ASP A 56 -4.30 6.55 -12.85
N THR A 57 -5.57 6.36 -13.18
CA THR A 57 -6.32 7.37 -13.94
C THR A 57 -6.74 8.47 -12.97
N GLU A 58 -6.28 9.70 -13.19
CA GLU A 58 -6.86 10.87 -12.53
C GLU A 58 -8.33 10.96 -12.95
N ARG A 59 -9.22 10.39 -12.13
CA ARG A 59 -10.66 10.45 -12.34
C ARG A 59 -11.03 11.91 -12.23
N LYS A 60 -11.16 12.58 -13.38
CA LYS A 60 -11.73 13.92 -13.43
C LYS A 60 -13.10 13.83 -12.77
N ILE A 61 -13.26 14.58 -11.68
CA ILE A 61 -14.57 14.82 -11.09
C ILE A 61 -15.39 15.53 -12.19
N ASN A 62 -16.19 14.72 -12.88
CA ASN A 62 -17.02 14.99 -14.07
C ASN A 62 -16.32 15.24 -15.44
N LEU A 63 -16.94 14.61 -16.45
CA LEU A 63 -16.77 14.70 -17.92
C LEU A 63 -15.70 13.83 -18.61
N TYR A 64 -16.22 12.75 -19.21
CA TYR A 64 -15.83 12.07 -20.47
C TYR A 64 -14.33 12.02 -20.81
N ALA A 65 -13.67 10.91 -20.50
CA ALA A 65 -12.50 10.47 -21.25
C ALA A 65 -12.36 8.94 -21.22
N LYS A 66 -12.24 8.34 -22.41
CA LYS A 66 -11.83 6.95 -22.59
C LYS A 66 -10.42 6.76 -22.03
N VAL A 67 -10.23 5.71 -21.24
CA VAL A 67 -8.95 5.33 -20.61
C VAL A 67 -8.37 4.14 -21.36
N TYR A 68 -7.08 4.20 -21.70
CA TYR A 68 -6.25 3.07 -22.14
C TYR A 68 -4.94 3.05 -21.31
N GLU A 69 -4.28 1.89 -21.28
CA GLU A 69 -3.47 1.36 -20.17
C GLU A 69 -1.95 1.36 -20.44
N ILE A 70 -1.06 1.27 -19.42
CA ILE A 70 0.30 0.64 -19.41
C ILE A 70 1.06 0.88 -18.06
N ALA A 71 1.99 -0.04 -17.71
CA ALA A 71 2.71 -0.26 -16.44
C ALA A 71 3.82 0.74 -16.05
N SER A 72 4.11 0.82 -14.74
CA SER A 72 5.15 1.66 -14.11
C SER A 72 5.83 0.97 -12.91
N SER A 73 7.11 1.27 -12.66
CA SER A 73 7.96 0.67 -11.61
C SER A 73 7.81 1.40 -10.26
N LEU A 74 7.35 0.70 -9.22
CA LEU A 74 7.29 1.16 -7.82
C LEU A 74 7.95 0.12 -6.91
N ILE A 75 9.09 0.44 -6.30
CA ILE A 75 9.86 -0.46 -5.42
C ILE A 75 9.45 -0.17 -3.94
N PRO A 76 9.71 -1.01 -2.93
CA PRO A 76 9.46 -0.69 -1.53
C PRO A 76 10.74 -0.13 -0.89
N TYR A 77 10.66 0.35 0.35
CA TYR A 77 11.77 1.00 1.07
C TYR A 77 12.19 2.36 0.49
N HIS A 78 11.20 3.17 0.17
CA HIS A 78 11.48 4.50 -0.34
C HIS A 78 11.54 5.56 0.76
N SER A 79 12.44 6.53 0.62
CA SER A 79 12.33 7.85 1.27
C SER A 79 11.31 8.73 0.55
N SER A 80 10.84 9.77 1.22
CA SER A 80 9.86 10.74 0.68
C SER A 80 10.30 11.38 -0.65
N ASP A 81 11.59 11.67 -0.79
CA ASP A 81 12.19 12.33 -1.96
C ASP A 81 12.49 11.40 -3.14
N ASN A 82 12.37 10.08 -2.96
CA ASN A 82 12.63 9.15 -4.05
C ASN A 82 11.68 9.39 -5.23
N LEU A 83 12.24 9.30 -6.44
CA LEU A 83 11.51 9.60 -7.67
C LEU A 83 10.76 8.39 -8.21
N VAL A 84 9.53 8.61 -8.66
CA VAL A 84 8.68 7.63 -9.31
C VAL A 84 8.12 8.20 -10.61
N GLN A 85 8.04 7.37 -11.65
CA GLN A 85 7.41 7.78 -12.91
C GLN A 85 5.92 7.47 -12.87
N SER A 86 5.10 8.49 -13.07
CA SER A 86 3.65 8.37 -13.10
C SER A 86 3.13 8.67 -14.50
N LEU A 87 2.16 7.90 -14.98
CA LEU A 87 1.49 8.19 -16.24
C LEU A 87 0.48 9.31 -16.01
N VAL A 88 0.48 10.35 -16.86
CA VAL A 88 -0.43 11.50 -16.71
C VAL A 88 -1.39 11.60 -17.89
N SER A 89 -0.91 11.33 -19.10
CA SER A 89 -1.73 11.39 -20.31
C SER A 89 -1.08 10.62 -21.46
N TYR A 90 -1.75 10.62 -22.61
CA TYR A 90 -1.18 10.27 -23.89
C TYR A 90 -1.06 11.53 -24.74
N ASP A 91 -0.02 11.61 -25.57
CA ASP A 91 0.06 12.67 -26.58
C ASP A 91 -0.90 12.40 -27.75
N ALA A 92 -0.92 13.30 -28.73
CA ALA A 92 -1.83 13.24 -29.87
C ALA A 92 -1.65 11.98 -30.75
N ILE A 93 -0.54 11.25 -30.61
CA ILE A 93 -0.22 10.04 -31.37
C ILE A 93 -0.27 8.77 -30.50
N GLY A 94 -0.73 8.89 -29.24
CA GLY A 94 -0.91 7.75 -28.35
C GLY A 94 0.36 7.30 -27.62
N CYS A 95 1.40 8.13 -27.58
CA CYS A 95 2.58 7.85 -26.75
C CYS A 95 2.32 8.25 -25.29
N PRO A 96 2.76 7.43 -24.32
CA PRO A 96 2.55 7.71 -22.90
C PRO A 96 3.41 8.89 -22.44
N VAL A 97 2.77 9.89 -21.84
CA VAL A 97 3.43 11.03 -21.20
C VAL A 97 3.61 10.71 -19.72
N HIS A 98 4.84 10.42 -19.35
CA HIS A 98 5.23 10.17 -17.97
C HIS A 98 5.67 11.47 -17.29
N LYS A 99 5.21 11.67 -16.06
CA LYS A 99 5.72 12.70 -15.16
C LYS A 99 6.52 12.03 -14.04
N THR A 100 7.77 12.45 -13.89
CA THR A 100 8.56 12.14 -12.71
C THR A 100 8.01 12.92 -11.53
N ARG A 101 7.67 12.20 -10.46
CA ARG A 101 7.14 12.74 -9.21
C ARG A 101 8.02 12.24 -8.06
N THR A 102 8.02 12.93 -6.93
CA THR A 102 8.47 12.30 -5.69
C THR A 102 7.42 11.31 -5.21
N ILE A 103 7.80 10.42 -4.29
CA ILE A 103 6.84 9.49 -3.68
C ILE A 103 5.86 10.23 -2.83
N LEU A 104 6.29 11.28 -2.14
CA LEU A 104 5.37 12.13 -1.41
C LEU A 104 4.28 12.71 -2.32
N GLU A 105 4.63 13.22 -3.51
CA GLU A 105 3.65 13.70 -4.49
C GLU A 105 2.71 12.60 -4.96
N GLU A 106 3.23 11.40 -5.21
CA GLU A 106 2.42 10.26 -5.66
C GLU A 106 1.48 9.74 -4.56
N ILE A 107 1.89 9.76 -3.29
CA ILE A 107 1.05 9.44 -2.14
C ILE A 107 -0.11 10.43 -2.03
N HIS A 108 0.14 11.73 -2.18
CA HIS A 108 -0.92 12.74 -2.15
C HIS A 108 -1.92 12.55 -3.29
N ARG A 109 -1.43 12.28 -4.50
CA ARG A 109 -2.30 11.95 -5.64
C ARG A 109 -3.11 10.69 -5.37
N TYR A 110 -2.47 9.65 -4.84
CA TYR A 110 -3.16 8.41 -4.50
C TYR A 110 -4.28 8.64 -3.49
N ALA A 111 -4.05 9.50 -2.49
CA ALA A 111 -5.07 9.89 -1.52
C ALA A 111 -6.26 10.60 -2.17
N GLN A 112 -6.04 11.50 -3.13
CA GLN A 112 -7.13 12.16 -3.87
C GLN A 112 -7.98 11.16 -4.65
N GLN A 113 -7.36 10.18 -5.31
CA GLN A 113 -8.08 9.15 -6.04
C GLN A 113 -8.82 8.17 -5.11
N ALA A 114 -8.23 7.87 -3.94
CA ALA A 114 -8.85 7.02 -2.94
C ALA A 114 -10.19 7.58 -2.44
N ALA A 115 -10.31 8.90 -2.27
CA ALA A 115 -11.58 9.54 -1.92
C ALA A 115 -12.66 9.31 -3.00
N ALA A 116 -12.31 9.45 -4.29
CA ALA A 116 -13.26 9.20 -5.38
C ALA A 116 -13.68 7.73 -5.47
N ILE A 117 -12.72 6.81 -5.37
CA ILE A 117 -12.98 5.36 -5.35
C ILE A 117 -13.91 5.01 -4.18
N ALA A 118 -13.68 5.58 -3.00
CA ALA A 118 -14.48 5.34 -1.80
C ALA A 118 -15.94 5.84 -1.92
N GLN A 119 -16.24 6.78 -2.81
CA GLN A 119 -17.61 7.24 -3.07
C GLN A 119 -18.38 6.33 -4.05
N GLU A 120 -17.66 5.69 -4.97
CA GLU A 120 -18.25 4.81 -5.98
C GLU A 120 -18.41 3.37 -5.47
N GLU A 121 -17.44 2.92 -4.68
CA GLU A 121 -17.38 1.55 -4.18
C GLU A 121 -18.27 1.36 -2.95
N LYS A 122 -18.93 0.21 -2.87
CA LYS A 122 -19.63 -0.23 -1.65
C LYS A 122 -18.68 -1.06 -0.82
N PHE A 123 -18.53 -0.77 0.48
CA PHE A 123 -17.71 -1.51 1.44
C PHE A 123 -18.12 -1.20 2.90
N ASP A 124 -17.64 -2.02 3.83
CA ASP A 124 -17.98 -1.94 5.25
C ASP A 124 -16.85 -1.33 6.09
N VAL A 125 -15.59 -1.61 5.72
CA VAL A 125 -14.39 -1.18 6.45
C VAL A 125 -13.26 -0.88 5.48
N ILE A 126 -12.40 0.07 5.86
CA ILE A 126 -11.21 0.47 5.12
C ILE A 126 -9.99 -0.15 5.79
N HIS A 127 -9.07 -0.66 4.99
CA HIS A 127 -7.83 -1.24 5.45
C HIS A 127 -6.66 -0.66 4.67
N ALA A 128 -5.67 -0.04 5.32
CA ALA A 128 -4.55 0.58 4.61
C ALA A 128 -3.20 0.10 5.15
N HIS A 129 -2.28 -0.21 4.24
CA HIS A 129 -0.99 -0.81 4.56
C HIS A 129 0.17 0.17 4.41
N ASP A 130 0.92 0.36 5.50
CA ASP A 130 2.08 1.23 5.63
C ASP A 130 1.87 2.70 5.19
N TRP A 131 2.86 3.53 5.52
CA TRP A 131 2.82 5.00 5.35
C TRP A 131 2.43 5.46 3.94
N THR A 132 2.80 4.70 2.91
CA THR A 132 2.51 5.03 1.50
C THR A 132 1.01 4.98 1.17
N SER A 133 0.21 4.27 1.97
CA SER A 133 -1.24 4.12 1.76
C SER A 133 -2.08 4.75 2.87
N TYR A 134 -1.47 5.26 3.95
CA TYR A 134 -2.22 5.84 5.07
C TYR A 134 -3.08 7.03 4.66
N LEU A 135 -2.53 7.97 3.90
CA LEU A 135 -3.31 9.12 3.42
C LEU A 135 -4.48 8.69 2.51
N ALA A 136 -4.32 7.62 1.73
CA ALA A 136 -5.41 7.03 0.95
C ALA A 136 -6.52 6.46 1.84
N GLY A 137 -6.15 5.72 2.88
CA GLY A 137 -7.11 5.22 3.88
C GLY A 137 -7.84 6.35 4.61
N VAL A 138 -7.14 7.41 4.99
CA VAL A 138 -7.73 8.60 5.63
C VAL A 138 -8.69 9.32 4.68
N ALA A 139 -8.29 9.56 3.43
CA ALA A 139 -9.13 10.20 2.43
C ALA A 139 -10.42 9.39 2.15
N ALA A 140 -10.30 8.06 2.06
CA ALA A 140 -11.44 7.17 1.93
C ALA A 140 -12.37 7.21 3.15
N LYS A 141 -11.81 7.29 4.37
CA LYS A 141 -12.59 7.43 5.61
C LYS A 141 -13.37 8.73 5.64
N VAL A 142 -12.72 9.85 5.30
CA VAL A 142 -13.38 11.16 5.21
C VAL A 142 -14.50 11.15 4.17
N ALA A 143 -14.27 10.53 3.01
CA ALA A 143 -15.24 10.51 1.93
C ALA A 143 -16.45 9.60 2.19
N SER A 144 -16.26 8.49 2.91
CA SER A 144 -17.28 7.44 3.08
C SER A 144 -17.88 7.35 4.49
N GLY A 145 -17.21 7.91 5.51
CA GLY A 145 -17.56 7.75 6.92
C GLY A 145 -17.32 6.34 7.50
N LYS A 146 -16.67 5.45 6.76
CA LYS A 146 -16.41 4.06 7.19
C LYS A 146 -15.18 3.97 8.11
N PRO A 147 -15.14 2.98 9.01
CA PRO A 147 -14.01 2.80 9.91
C PRO A 147 -12.73 2.44 9.16
N LEU A 148 -11.60 2.96 9.65
CA LEU A 148 -10.25 2.79 9.10
C LEU A 148 -9.39 1.92 10.02
N ILE A 149 -8.87 0.83 9.47
CA ILE A 149 -7.85 -0.01 10.09
C ILE A 149 -6.53 0.24 9.37
N LEU A 150 -5.50 0.63 10.12
CA LEU A 150 -4.13 0.69 9.57
C LEU A 150 -3.38 -0.59 9.90
N HIS A 151 -2.57 -1.07 8.96
CA HIS A 151 -1.71 -2.23 9.15
C HIS A 151 -0.26 -1.83 8.94
N VAL A 152 0.50 -1.87 10.02
CA VAL A 152 1.90 -1.49 10.10
C VAL A 152 2.78 -2.72 9.97
N HIS A 153 3.50 -2.82 8.86
CA HIS A 153 4.55 -3.81 8.66
C HIS A 153 5.91 -3.29 9.11
N ALA A 154 6.16 -2.00 8.85
CA ALA A 154 7.36 -1.30 9.27
C ALA A 154 7.06 0.18 9.49
N THR A 155 7.77 0.80 10.42
CA THR A 155 7.75 2.24 10.68
C THR A 155 8.93 2.94 10.02
N SER A 156 8.91 4.27 10.00
CA SER A 156 10.05 5.10 9.63
C SER A 156 11.29 4.84 10.49
N PHE A 157 11.12 4.39 11.74
CA PHE A 157 12.22 3.97 12.61
C PHE A 157 12.83 2.63 12.22
N ASP A 158 12.04 1.71 11.65
CA ASP A 158 12.56 0.43 11.14
C ASP A 158 13.40 0.63 9.87
N GLN A 159 13.12 1.70 9.11
CA GLN A 159 13.82 2.05 7.88
C GLN A 159 15.01 3.00 8.11
N ALA A 160 15.06 3.66 9.26
CA ALA A 160 16.10 4.61 9.60
C ALA A 160 17.41 3.92 10.01
N ALA A 161 18.54 4.50 9.59
CA ALA A 161 19.83 4.19 10.19
C ALA A 161 19.93 4.91 11.56
N GLY A 162 19.50 4.23 12.62
CA GLY A 162 19.47 4.80 13.97
C GLY A 162 18.36 5.86 14.12
N ASN A 163 18.72 7.08 14.52
CA ASN A 163 17.75 8.17 14.71
C ASN A 163 17.54 9.04 13.46
N ASN A 164 18.10 8.66 12.31
CA ASN A 164 17.96 9.42 11.06
C ASN A 164 16.65 9.05 10.35
N VAL A 165 15.53 9.45 10.96
CA VAL A 165 14.18 9.18 10.49
C VAL A 165 13.78 10.22 9.45
N ASP A 166 13.18 9.80 8.34
CA ASP A 166 12.59 10.70 7.34
C ASP A 166 11.43 11.50 7.99
N PRO A 167 11.54 12.83 8.13
CA PRO A 167 10.53 13.63 8.82
C PRO A 167 9.16 13.62 8.13
N GLU A 168 9.13 13.55 6.80
CA GLU A 168 7.86 13.55 6.06
C GLU A 168 7.16 12.20 6.18
N MET A 169 7.92 11.10 6.16
CA MET A 169 7.39 9.77 6.45
C MET A 169 6.82 9.70 7.87
N PHE A 170 7.57 10.17 8.88
CA PHE A 170 7.14 10.19 10.27
C PHE A 170 5.87 11.04 10.48
N LYS A 171 5.74 12.15 9.75
CA LYS A 171 4.55 13.01 9.79
C LYS A 171 3.32 12.30 9.25
N ILE A 172 3.45 11.60 8.11
CA ILE A 172 2.37 10.78 7.53
C ILE A 172 1.95 9.67 8.49
N GLU A 173 2.91 9.01 9.14
CA GLU A 173 2.62 7.99 10.14
C GLU A 173 1.82 8.55 11.32
N CYS A 174 2.26 9.69 11.89
CA CYS A 174 1.56 10.35 12.99
C CYS A 174 0.13 10.75 12.60
N GLU A 175 -0.07 11.30 11.41
CA GLU A 175 -1.39 11.66 10.90
C GLU A 175 -2.27 10.41 10.71
N GLY A 176 -1.74 9.37 10.07
CA GLY A 176 -2.42 8.10 9.87
C GLY A 176 -2.85 7.47 11.20
N PHE A 177 -1.94 7.34 12.16
CA PHE A 177 -2.24 6.73 13.45
C PHE A 177 -3.26 7.52 14.26
N THR A 178 -3.25 8.85 14.13
CA THR A 178 -4.27 9.71 14.74
C THR A 178 -5.65 9.41 14.15
N GLN A 179 -5.76 9.30 12.83
CA GLN A 179 -7.01 9.13 12.10
C GLN A 179 -7.56 7.69 12.10
N ALA A 180 -6.73 6.68 12.34
CA ALA A 180 -7.14 5.29 12.41
C ALA A 180 -8.21 5.05 13.49
N ASP A 181 -9.09 4.08 13.32
CA ASP A 181 -9.98 3.60 14.39
C ASP A 181 -9.34 2.43 15.14
N GLN A 182 -8.58 1.60 14.41
CA GLN A 182 -7.76 0.51 14.95
C GLN A 182 -6.45 0.41 14.17
N ILE A 183 -5.41 -0.09 14.83
CA ILE A 183 -4.11 -0.32 14.23
C ILE A 183 -3.70 -1.78 14.47
N VAL A 184 -3.27 -2.45 13.41
CA VAL A 184 -2.71 -3.80 13.43
C VAL A 184 -1.22 -3.71 13.17
N THR A 185 -0.42 -4.38 13.99
CA THR A 185 1.04 -4.45 13.83
C THR A 185 1.50 -5.89 13.69
N VAL A 186 2.50 -6.13 12.86
CA VAL A 186 3.03 -7.48 12.58
C VAL A 186 3.86 -8.09 13.73
N SER A 187 4.20 -7.31 14.75
CA SER A 187 4.98 -7.78 15.88
C SER A 187 4.77 -6.94 17.14
N GLN A 188 5.10 -7.51 18.30
CA GLN A 188 5.14 -6.77 19.57
C GLN A 188 6.21 -5.65 19.54
N PHE A 189 7.29 -5.85 18.79
CA PHE A 189 8.35 -4.86 18.61
C PHE A 189 7.81 -3.60 17.92
N THR A 190 7.12 -3.76 16.78
CA THR A 190 6.46 -2.67 16.05
C THR A 190 5.40 -1.98 16.91
N LYS A 191 4.61 -2.74 17.69
CA LYS A 191 3.66 -2.17 18.66
C LYS A 191 4.36 -1.27 19.69
N ASN A 192 5.50 -1.69 20.22
CA ASN A 192 6.24 -0.90 21.19
C ASN A 192 6.79 0.40 20.56
N ILE A 193 7.26 0.37 19.31
CA ILE A 193 7.67 1.59 18.59
C ILE A 193 6.50 2.57 18.47
N LEU A 194 5.31 2.09 18.10
CA LEU A 194 4.12 2.94 17.99
C LEU A 194 3.76 3.62 19.32
N ILE A 195 3.89 2.90 20.44
CA ILE A 195 3.62 3.45 21.77
C ILE A 195 4.71 4.47 22.15
N GLU A 196 5.98 4.09 22.05
CA GLU A 196 7.10 4.87 22.59
C GLU A 196 7.48 6.08 21.71
N LYS A 197 7.37 5.94 20.39
CA LYS A 197 7.84 6.96 19.43
C LYS A 197 6.70 7.78 18.82
N HIS A 198 5.54 7.15 18.62
CA HIS A 198 4.38 7.83 18.04
C HIS A 198 3.30 8.20 19.07
N GLY A 199 3.43 7.74 20.33
CA GLY A 199 2.46 8.06 21.39
C GLY A 199 1.08 7.43 21.18
N VAL A 200 0.98 6.35 20.40
CA VAL A 200 -0.29 5.70 20.10
C VAL A 200 -0.79 4.93 21.33
N PRO A 201 -2.06 5.12 21.77
CA PRO A 201 -2.63 4.36 22.87
C PRO A 201 -2.57 2.84 22.64
N ALA A 202 -2.10 2.09 23.63
CA ALA A 202 -1.84 0.66 23.49
C ALA A 202 -3.08 -0.20 23.23
N ASP A 203 -4.26 0.28 23.63
CA ASP A 203 -5.59 -0.30 23.42
C ASP A 203 -6.10 -0.13 21.98
N LYS A 204 -5.55 0.84 21.24
CA LYS A 204 -5.81 1.02 19.80
C LYS A 204 -5.02 0.05 18.91
N ILE A 205 -4.02 -0.65 19.48
CA ILE A 205 -3.07 -1.46 18.73
C ILE A 205 -3.26 -2.95 19.02
N GLN A 206 -3.55 -3.74 17.98
CA GLN A 206 -3.55 -5.18 18.02
C GLN A 206 -2.33 -5.78 17.30
N VAL A 207 -1.74 -6.81 17.89
CA VAL A 207 -0.62 -7.54 17.28
C VAL A 207 -1.15 -8.75 16.56
N VAL A 208 -0.87 -8.85 15.26
CA VAL A 208 -1.19 -10.02 14.43
C VAL A 208 0.05 -10.36 13.61
N HIS A 209 0.69 -11.48 13.93
CA HIS A 209 1.90 -11.91 13.23
C HIS A 209 1.62 -12.34 11.79
N ASN A 210 2.58 -12.07 10.90
CA ASN A 210 2.50 -12.51 9.52
C ASN A 210 2.44 -14.05 9.44
N GLY A 211 1.55 -14.54 8.58
CA GLY A 211 1.50 -15.95 8.21
C GLY A 211 2.65 -16.34 7.28
N CYS A 212 2.92 -17.64 7.22
CA CYS A 212 3.91 -18.24 6.32
C CYS A 212 3.28 -19.43 5.60
N ASP A 213 3.59 -19.58 4.31
CA ASP A 213 3.19 -20.78 3.56
C ASP A 213 4.13 -21.94 3.93
N ASN A 214 3.57 -23.07 4.35
CA ASN A 214 4.33 -24.26 4.74
C ASN A 214 4.85 -25.09 3.53
N ALA A 215 4.74 -24.55 2.32
CA ALA A 215 5.24 -25.24 1.13
C ALA A 215 6.78 -25.30 1.16
N PRO A 216 7.39 -26.44 0.79
CA PRO A 216 8.83 -26.55 0.74
C PRO A 216 9.41 -25.55 -0.27
N VAL A 217 10.27 -24.66 0.20
CA VAL A 217 11.01 -23.73 -0.66
C VAL A 217 11.97 -24.55 -1.53
N PRO A 218 12.00 -24.36 -2.85
CA PRO A 218 12.98 -25.01 -3.71
C PRO A 218 14.40 -24.69 -3.21
N ARG A 219 15.16 -25.73 -2.85
CA ARG A 219 16.57 -25.56 -2.52
C ARG A 219 17.35 -25.49 -3.83
N TYR A 220 17.87 -24.32 -4.13
CA TYR A 220 18.85 -24.16 -5.20
C TYR A 220 20.24 -24.51 -4.64
N GLU A 221 20.97 -25.35 -5.35
CA GLU A 221 22.39 -25.60 -5.03
C GLU A 221 23.17 -24.27 -5.12
N PRO A 222 24.13 -24.01 -4.22
CA PRO A 222 24.95 -22.81 -4.31
C PRO A 222 25.79 -22.83 -5.59
N VAL A 223 25.43 -21.97 -6.55
CA VAL A 223 25.96 -21.97 -7.92
C VAL A 223 27.35 -21.31 -8.06
N LEU A 224 28.10 -21.15 -6.96
CA LEU A 224 29.47 -20.61 -7.00
C LEU A 224 30.43 -21.43 -7.89
N LYS A 225 30.05 -22.67 -8.24
CA LYS A 225 30.79 -23.51 -9.19
C LYS A 225 30.76 -22.96 -10.63
N GLU A 226 29.75 -22.19 -11.03
CA GLU A 226 29.61 -21.66 -12.39
C GLU A 226 30.36 -20.32 -12.60
N LEU A 227 30.74 -19.63 -11.53
CA LEU A 227 31.50 -18.37 -11.58
C LEU A 227 33.03 -18.57 -11.70
N LYS A 228 33.49 -19.81 -11.86
CA LYS A 228 34.92 -20.17 -12.00
C LYS A 228 35.31 -20.64 -13.42
N ALA A 229 34.59 -20.20 -14.45
CA ALA A 229 34.97 -20.41 -15.85
C ALA A 229 35.69 -19.18 -16.42
#